data_AF-A0A4Q2WZB9-F1
#
_entry.id   AF-A0A4Q2WZB9-F1
#
_cell.length_a   1.000
_cell.length_b   1.000
_cell.length_c   1.000
_cell.angle_alpha   90.00
_cell.angle_beta   90.00
_cell.angle_gamma   90.00
#
_symmetry.space_group_name_H-M   'P 1'
#
loop_
_entity.id
_entity.type
_entity.pdbx_description
1 polymer ?
#
loop_
_entity_poly.entity_id
_entity_poly.type
_entity_poly.pdbx_seq_one_letter_code
_entity_poly.pdbx_strand_id
1 'polypeptide(L)'
;MELECSLGALSALDQTDPVAVRAMLDACMRMLFDPTLLKWLLGITLGCAVIGAIIGKAKGRWLAGLLWGAALGPIGWLVIVLSKSGLVECPDCGRPNVPAAKACRYCGINLRAAAQRSERSQLKRVDRTRGW
;
A
#
# COMPACT_ATOMS: atom_id res chain seq x y z
N MET A 1 16.42 35.35 -24.78
CA MET A 1 15.01 34.99 -24.50
C MET A 1 15.06 33.80 -23.58
N GLU A 2 14.83 34.02 -22.28
CA GLU A 2 14.67 32.91 -21.34
C GLU A 2 13.34 32.24 -21.69
N LEU A 3 13.42 31.01 -22.19
CA LEU A 3 12.25 30.19 -22.52
C LEU A 3 11.71 29.64 -21.20
N GLU A 4 10.85 30.42 -20.56
CA GLU A 4 10.13 29.97 -19.39
C GLU A 4 9.07 28.96 -19.83
N CYS A 5 9.05 27.78 -19.20
CA CYS A 5 7.96 26.83 -19.35
C CYS A 5 6.71 27.33 -18.63
N SER A 6 6.10 28.37 -19.18
CA SER A 6 4.88 28.97 -18.67
C SER A 6 3.69 28.55 -19.52
N LEU A 7 2.53 28.37 -18.87
CA LEU A 7 1.26 28.10 -19.54
C LEU A 7 0.91 29.18 -20.57
N GLY A 8 1.36 30.42 -20.35
CA GLY A 8 1.17 31.54 -21.27
C GLY A 8 1.92 31.35 -22.59
N ALA A 9 3.17 30.90 -22.54
CA ALA A 9 3.97 30.63 -23.74
C ALA A 9 3.42 29.43 -24.54
N LEU A 10 2.82 28.45 -23.85
CA LEU A 10 2.12 27.32 -24.49
C LEU A 10 0.84 27.75 -25.21
N SER A 11 0.12 28.75 -24.68
CA SER A 11 -1.13 29.25 -25.26
C SER A 11 -0.94 30.10 -26.52
N ALA A 12 0.25 30.67 -26.69
CA ALA A 12 0.64 31.46 -27.87
C ALA A 12 1.37 30.62 -28.95
N LEU A 13 1.54 29.31 -28.72
CA LEU A 13 2.33 28.44 -29.59
C LEU A 13 1.51 28.00 -30.81
N ASP A 14 2.05 28.22 -32.01
CA ASP A 14 1.47 27.70 -33.24
C ASP A 14 1.72 26.18 -33.31
N GLN A 15 0.65 25.39 -33.23
CA GLN A 15 0.71 23.93 -33.25
C GLN A 15 1.03 23.35 -34.63
N THR A 16 1.06 24.18 -35.68
CA THR A 16 1.37 23.72 -37.05
C THR A 16 2.88 23.64 -37.35
N ASP A 17 3.73 24.21 -36.49
CA ASP A 17 5.20 24.12 -36.62
C ASP A 17 5.80 23.04 -35.68
N PRO A 18 6.16 21.85 -36.20
CA PRO A 18 6.67 20.76 -35.38
C PRO A 18 8.09 21.02 -34.80
N VAL A 19 8.84 21.98 -35.35
CA VAL A 19 10.21 22.27 -34.87
C VAL A 19 10.16 23.14 -33.62
N ALA A 20 9.29 24.16 -33.62
CA ALA A 20 9.06 25.02 -32.46
C ALA A 20 8.52 24.23 -31.25
N VAL A 21 7.58 23.31 -31.49
CA VAL A 21 7.02 22.43 -30.45
C VAL A 21 8.10 21.54 -29.82
N ARG A 22 8.97 20.92 -30.62
CA ARG A 22 10.06 20.06 -30.11
C ARG A 22 11.07 20.83 -29.27
N ALA A 23 11.44 22.04 -29.72
CA ALA A 23 12.38 22.89 -28.97
C ALA A 23 11.81 23.32 -27.60
N MET A 24 10.51 23.62 -27.53
CA MET A 24 9.83 23.88 -26.25
C MET A 24 9.76 22.65 -25.35
N LEU A 25 9.44 21.48 -25.93
CA LEU A 25 9.36 20.24 -25.18
C LEU A 25 10.72 19.91 -24.53
N ASP A 26 11.82 20.09 -25.25
CA ASP A 26 13.19 19.87 -24.73
C ASP A 26 13.56 20.85 -23.61
N ALA A 27 13.15 22.12 -23.73
CA ALA A 27 13.36 23.12 -22.67
C ALA A 27 12.59 22.77 -21.39
N CYS A 28 11.33 22.34 -21.52
CA CYS A 28 10.53 21.92 -20.36
C CYS A 28 11.00 20.59 -19.77
N MET A 29 11.39 19.63 -20.60
CA MET A 29 11.94 18.36 -20.13
C MET A 29 13.19 18.56 -19.29
N ARG A 30 14.08 19.50 -19.65
CA ARG A 30 15.28 19.80 -18.84
C ARG A 30 14.94 20.40 -17.47
N MET A 31 13.88 21.20 -17.38
CA MET A 31 13.46 21.81 -16.12
C MET A 31 12.69 20.82 -15.23
N LEU A 32 11.88 19.94 -15.85
CA LEU A 32 11.13 18.90 -15.15
C LEU A 32 12.02 17.76 -14.65
N PHE A 33 13.05 17.40 -15.42
CA PHE A 33 14.07 16.41 -15.05
C PHE A 33 15.29 17.05 -14.40
N ASP A 34 15.14 18.19 -13.72
CA ASP A 34 16.24 18.75 -12.95
C ASP A 34 16.74 17.69 -11.96
N PRO A 35 18.03 17.29 -12.04
CA PRO A 35 18.56 16.17 -11.29
C PRO A 35 18.51 16.39 -9.77
N THR A 36 18.34 17.63 -9.33
CA THR A 36 18.18 18.00 -7.91
C THR A 36 16.76 17.70 -7.45
N LEU A 37 15.76 18.10 -8.23
CA LEU A 37 14.34 17.82 -7.98
C LEU A 37 14.07 16.32 -8.04
N LEU A 38 14.67 15.60 -8.99
CA LEU A 38 14.52 14.15 -9.11
C LEU A 38 15.11 13.42 -7.91
N LYS A 39 16.26 13.87 -7.37
CA LYS A 39 16.85 13.32 -6.14
C LYS A 39 15.96 13.52 -4.93
N TRP A 40 15.37 14.72 -4.77
CA TRP A 40 14.43 14.99 -3.68
C TRP A 40 13.14 14.18 -3.82
N LEU A 41 12.58 14.10 -5.03
CA LEU A 41 11.37 13.32 -5.31
C LEU A 41 11.60 11.83 -5.03
N LEU A 42 12.70 11.27 -5.53
CA LEU A 42 13.09 9.87 -5.25
C LEU A 42 13.38 9.65 -3.77
N GLY A 43 14.04 10.58 -3.09
CA GLY A 43 14.31 10.52 -1.66
C GLY A 43 13.03 10.50 -0.82
N ILE A 44 12.07 11.38 -1.14
CA ILE A 44 10.75 11.42 -0.49
C ILE A 44 9.98 10.12 -0.77
N THR A 45 9.98 9.66 -2.02
CA THR A 45 9.28 8.43 -2.41
C THR A 45 9.86 7.20 -1.71
N LEU A 46 11.19 7.10 -1.64
CA LEU A 46 11.91 6.03 -0.96
C LEU A 46 11.67 6.09 0.56
N GLY A 47 11.71 7.29 1.15
CA GLY A 47 11.38 7.51 2.56
C GLY A 47 9.95 7.06 2.89
N CYS A 48 8.97 7.47 2.08
CA CYS A 48 7.59 7.02 2.21
C CYS A 48 7.43 5.50 2.03
N ALA A 49 8.15 4.89 1.08
CA ALA A 49 8.14 3.46 0.86
C ALA A 49 8.71 2.69 2.06
N VAL A 50 9.79 3.18 2.67
CA VAL A 50 10.38 2.59 3.88
C VAL A 50 9.42 2.70 5.06
N ILE A 51 8.80 3.87 5.28
CA ILE A 51 7.81 4.07 6.34
C ILE A 51 6.59 3.14 6.14
N GLY A 52 6.08 3.05 4.91
CA GLY A 52 4.98 2.15 4.56
C GLY A 52 5.32 0.68 4.78
N ALA A 53 6.56 0.27 4.47
CA ALA A 53 7.05 -1.09 4.71
C ALA A 53 7.17 -1.40 6.22
N ILE A 54 7.64 -0.45 7.02
CA ILE A 54 7.73 -0.60 8.49
C ILE A 54 6.34 -0.79 9.10
N ILE A 55 5.36 0.01 8.69
CA ILE A 55 3.97 -0.11 9.15
C ILE A 55 3.34 -1.43 8.67
N GLY A 56 3.56 -1.80 7.40
CA GLY A 56 3.07 -3.06 6.83
C GLY A 56 3.64 -4.32 7.50
N LYS A 57 4.88 -4.24 8.02
CA LYS A 57 5.53 -5.33 8.78
C LYS A 57 4.78 -5.64 10.08
N ALA A 58 4.24 -4.63 10.76
CA ALA A 58 3.44 -4.83 11.98
C ALA A 58 2.11 -5.58 11.72
N LYS A 59 1.58 -5.51 10.49
CA LYS A 59 0.27 -6.09 10.12
C LYS A 59 0.36 -7.41 9.34
N GLY A 60 1.56 -7.98 9.20
CA GLY A 60 1.79 -9.30 8.58
C GLY A 60 1.65 -9.35 7.04
N ARG A 61 1.62 -8.20 6.34
CA ARG A 61 1.48 -8.11 4.87
C ARG A 61 2.53 -7.17 4.26
N TRP A 62 3.81 -7.47 4.53
CA TRP A 62 4.96 -6.67 4.08
C TRP A 62 5.02 -6.47 2.55
N LEU A 63 4.65 -7.50 1.77
CA LEU A 63 4.68 -7.45 0.31
C LEU A 63 3.63 -6.48 -0.27
N ALA A 64 2.43 -6.43 0.31
CA ALA A 64 1.37 -5.53 -0.13
C ALA A 64 1.69 -4.06 0.21
N GLY A 65 2.32 -3.82 1.36
CA GLY A 65 2.75 -2.48 1.75
C GLY A 65 3.86 -1.92 0.87
N LEU A 66 4.79 -2.79 0.43
CA LEU A 66 5.85 -2.44 -0.49
C LEU A 66 5.32 -2.19 -1.92
N LEU A 67 4.44 -3.07 -2.42
CA LEU A 67 3.85 -2.95 -3.76
C LEU A 67 2.96 -1.70 -3.90
N TRP A 68 2.09 -1.43 -2.93
CA TRP A 68 1.19 -0.26 -2.97
C TRP A 68 1.92 1.05 -2.62
N GLY A 69 2.91 1.02 -1.73
CA GLY A 69 3.75 2.18 -1.43
C GLY A 69 4.63 2.58 -2.62
N ALA A 70 5.18 1.60 -3.35
CA ALA A 70 5.99 1.86 -4.54
C ALA A 70 5.15 2.28 -5.77
N ALA A 71 3.95 1.70 -5.95
CA ALA A 71 3.11 1.98 -7.12
C ALA A 71 2.36 3.32 -7.05
N LEU A 72 2.02 3.80 -5.84
CA LEU A 72 1.13 4.96 -5.65
C LEU A 72 1.75 6.10 -4.82
N GLY A 73 3.02 5.96 -4.42
CA GLY A 73 3.73 6.94 -3.61
C GLY A 73 2.96 7.29 -2.32
N PRO A 74 2.71 8.59 -2.03
CA PRO A 74 1.99 9.01 -0.85
C PRO A 74 0.50 8.70 -0.91
N ILE A 75 -0.04 7.96 -1.89
CA ILE A 75 -1.43 7.44 -1.81
C ILE A 75 -1.41 5.99 -1.28
N GLY A 76 -0.30 5.27 -1.43
CA GLY A 76 -0.15 3.88 -0.99
C GLY A 76 -0.30 3.66 0.51
N TRP A 77 0.12 4.63 1.35
CA TRP A 77 -0.03 4.58 2.82
C TRP A 77 -1.50 4.46 3.29
N LEU A 78 -2.42 5.17 2.65
CA LEU A 78 -3.83 5.29 3.03
C LEU A 78 -4.53 3.95 2.84
N VAL A 79 -4.21 3.26 1.74
CA VAL A 79 -4.69 1.91 1.44
C VAL A 79 -4.18 0.89 2.46
N ILE A 80 -2.92 1.00 2.90
CA ILE A 80 -2.32 0.09 3.88
C ILE A 80 -2.96 0.28 5.27
N VAL A 81 -3.17 1.54 5.69
CA VAL A 81 -3.81 1.87 6.97
C VAL A 81 -5.23 1.29 7.02
N LEU A 82 -6.02 1.49 5.95
CA LEU A 82 -7.40 0.99 5.87
C LEU A 82 -7.52 -0.52 5.65
N SER A 83 -6.45 -1.19 5.20
CA SER A 83 -6.51 -2.61 4.85
C SER A 83 -6.68 -3.52 6.07
N LYS A 84 -7.57 -4.51 5.98
CA LYS A 84 -7.82 -5.51 7.04
C LYS A 84 -6.54 -6.28 7.39
N SER A 85 -6.28 -6.47 8.69
CA SER A 85 -5.13 -7.24 9.20
C SER A 85 -5.22 -8.69 8.72
N GLY A 86 -4.07 -9.25 8.31
CA GLY A 86 -3.98 -10.67 7.92
C GLY A 86 -3.66 -11.61 9.08
N LEU A 87 -3.66 -11.11 10.32
CA LEU A 87 -3.37 -11.90 11.51
C LEU A 87 -4.62 -12.68 11.92
N VAL A 88 -4.42 -13.92 12.34
CA VAL A 88 -5.48 -14.80 12.83
C VAL A 88 -5.52 -14.71 14.35
N GLU A 89 -6.65 -14.37 14.93
CA GLU A 89 -6.84 -14.38 16.38
C GLU A 89 -7.01 -15.81 16.89
N CYS A 90 -6.38 -16.11 18.02
CA CYS A 90 -6.56 -17.39 18.68
C CYS A 90 -7.98 -17.47 19.29
N PRO A 91 -8.78 -18.50 18.99
CA PRO A 91 -10.15 -18.62 19.51
C PRO A 91 -10.22 -18.90 21.02
N ASP A 92 -9.09 -19.25 21.64
CA ASP A 92 -9.01 -19.60 23.05
C ASP A 92 -8.50 -18.43 23.91
N CYS A 93 -7.37 -17.82 23.52
CA CYS A 93 -6.75 -16.74 24.27
C CYS A 93 -6.93 -15.34 23.65
N GLY A 94 -7.58 -15.21 22.49
CA GLY A 94 -7.85 -13.94 21.79
C GLY A 94 -6.62 -13.24 21.20
N ARG A 95 -5.42 -13.79 21.34
CA ARG A 95 -4.18 -13.12 20.89
C ARG A 95 -3.93 -13.34 19.39
N PRO A 96 -3.42 -12.33 18.66
CA PRO A 96 -3.15 -12.44 17.25
C PRO A 96 -1.91 -13.32 16.99
N ASN A 97 -2.02 -14.19 16.00
CA ASN A 97 -0.96 -15.05 15.49
C ASN A 97 -0.78 -14.84 13.99
N VAL A 98 0.41 -15.21 13.49
CA VAL A 98 0.66 -15.24 12.05
C VAL A 98 -0.23 -16.31 11.39
N PRO A 99 -0.77 -16.06 10.18
CA PRO A 99 -1.70 -16.99 9.53
C PRO A 99 -1.10 -18.38 9.25
N ALA A 100 0.22 -18.49 9.15
CA ALA A 100 0.93 -19.77 8.98
C ALA A 100 1.19 -20.54 10.28
N ALA A 101 0.84 -20.00 11.45
CA ALA A 101 1.11 -20.66 12.74
C ALA A 101 0.23 -21.90 12.92
N LYS A 102 0.85 -23.05 13.22
CA LYS A 102 0.14 -24.29 13.56
C LYS A 102 -0.41 -24.27 15.00
N ALA A 103 0.31 -23.62 15.90
CA ALA A 103 -0.03 -23.47 17.31
C ALA A 103 0.10 -22.01 17.75
N CYS A 104 -0.71 -21.60 18.73
CA CYS A 104 -0.66 -20.27 19.30
C CYS A 104 0.66 -20.09 20.07
N ARG A 105 1.39 -19.02 19.79
CA ARG A 105 2.68 -18.75 20.47
C ARG A 105 2.52 -18.38 21.96
N TYR A 106 1.30 -18.10 22.41
CA TYR A 106 1.02 -17.64 23.77
C TYR A 106 0.40 -18.75 24.64
N CYS A 107 -0.64 -19.43 24.17
CA CYS A 107 -1.30 -20.51 24.93
C CYS A 107 -0.94 -21.92 24.45
N GLY A 108 -0.16 -22.07 23.38
CA GLY A 108 0.27 -23.37 22.85
C GLY A 108 -0.82 -24.16 22.12
N ILE A 109 -2.06 -23.67 22.06
CA ILE A 109 -3.16 -24.43 21.45
C ILE A 109 -2.99 -24.56 19.93
N ASN A 110 -3.34 -25.72 19.37
CA ASN A 110 -3.33 -25.91 17.93
C ASN A 110 -4.43 -25.05 17.28
N LEU A 111 -4.03 -24.08 16.45
CA LEU A 111 -4.94 -23.07 15.90
C LEU A 111 -5.95 -23.68 14.92
N ARG A 112 -5.56 -24.68 14.13
CA ARG A 112 -6.47 -25.39 13.21
C ARG A 112 -7.51 -26.21 13.97
N ALA A 113 -7.07 -26.99 14.95
CA ALA A 113 -7.98 -27.82 15.74
C ALA A 113 -8.90 -26.97 16.63
N ALA A 114 -8.42 -25.82 17.14
CA ALA A 114 -9.24 -24.89 17.92
C ALA A 114 -10.27 -24.16 17.04
N ALA A 115 -9.90 -23.74 15.82
CA ALA A 115 -10.84 -23.15 14.86
C ALA A 115 -11.98 -24.12 14.51
N GLN A 116 -11.66 -25.37 14.15
CA GLN A 116 -12.67 -26.40 13.84
C GLN A 116 -13.62 -26.70 15.02
N ARG A 117 -13.10 -26.71 16.26
CA ARG A 117 -13.93 -26.87 17.46
C ARG A 117 -14.90 -25.71 17.63
N SER A 118 -14.45 -24.47 17.39
CA SER A 118 -15.30 -23.29 17.49
C SER A 118 -16.44 -23.31 16.47
N GLU A 119 -16.18 -23.66 15.20
CA GLU A 119 -17.21 -23.78 14.16
C GLU A 119 -18.26 -24.85 14.50
N ARG A 120 -17.82 -26.02 14.97
CA ARG A 120 -18.74 -27.09 15.40
C ARG A 120 -19.60 -26.65 16.59
N SER A 121 -19.02 -25.90 17.53
CA SER A 121 -19.76 -25.37 18.69
C SER A 121 -20.79 -24.31 18.29
N GLN A 122 -20.47 -23.48 17.30
CA GLN A 122 -21.37 -22.49 16.71
C GLN A 122 -22.54 -23.18 16.00
N LEU A 123 -22.25 -24.18 15.15
CA LEU A 123 -23.27 -24.97 14.47
C LEU A 123 -24.23 -25.64 15.47
N LYS A 124 -23.70 -26.28 16.52
CA LYS A 124 -24.52 -26.93 17.55
C LYS A 124 -25.38 -25.92 18.33
N ARG A 125 -24.89 -24.68 18.53
CA ARG A 125 -25.67 -23.61 19.16
C ARG A 125 -26.83 -23.20 18.25
N VAL A 126 -26.59 -23.00 16.96
CA VAL A 126 -27.64 -22.64 15.97
C VAL A 126 -28.72 -23.73 15.89
N ASP A 127 -28.32 -25.00 15.89
CA ASP A 127 -29.23 -26.14 15.79
C ASP A 127 -30.18 -26.20 17.00
N ARG A 128 -29.65 -25.99 18.20
CA ARG A 128 -30.45 -25.90 19.44
C ARG A 128 -31.43 -24.73 19.41
N THR A 129 -31.07 -23.60 18.79
CA THR A 129 -31.96 -22.43 18.70
C THR A 129 -33.07 -22.62 17.66
N ARG A 130 -32.88 -23.50 16.67
CA ARG A 130 -33.87 -23.77 15.60
C ARG A 130 -34.78 -24.96 15.87
N GLY A 131 -34.51 -25.77 16.89
CA GLY A 131 -35.41 -26.82 17.34
C GLY A 131 -36.61 -26.24 18.08
N TRP A 132 -37.72 -26.08 17.38
CA TRP A 132 -39.08 -25.96 17.91
C TRP A 132 -39.85 -27.22 17.53
#